data_AF-X1DGQ2-F1
#
_entry.id   AF-X1DGQ2-F1
#
_cell.length_a   1.000
_cell.length_b   1.000
_cell.length_c   1.000
_cell.angle_alpha   90.00
_cell.angle_beta   90.00
_cell.angle_gamma   90.00
#
_symmetry.space_group_name_H-M   'P 1'
#
loop_
_entity.id
_entity.type
_entity.pdbx_description
1 polymer ?
#
loop_
_entity_poly.entity_id
_entity_poly.type
_entity_poly.pdbx_seq_one_letter_code
_entity_poly.pdbx_strand_id
1 'polypeptide(L)'
;MNRKTVFLVILSILFIIAYSYAYMDSTRGPYIGPLRGSKPNTQYKYHDVGNIWLTVTNYGFFGNSGTWKIYGRNFPSCEFPGGSHADYLFQGALWIGAIIQPLDTTADADTLVSVGADGWAWDNEFWPTSADSDTIYEMSVRPSSGYYDTAAVSEQDFFMAYTDEFVPNASPAAHRAMGLRIEQTDYSWSYTYNHDMCSSTNAALPTSTCYTKYNICHLCNHTPLLSDV
;
A
#
# COMPACT_ATOMS: atom_id res chain seq x y z
N MET A 1 -10.50 46.08 45.31
CA MET A 1 -9.08 46.09 44.88
C MET A 1 -8.89 47.27 43.92
N ASN A 2 -7.90 48.13 44.12
CA ASN A 2 -7.75 49.31 43.25
C ASN A 2 -7.27 48.88 41.84
N ARG A 3 -7.60 49.66 40.80
CA ARG A 3 -7.24 49.33 39.40
C ARG A 3 -5.74 49.08 39.19
N LYS A 4 -4.88 49.72 39.99
CA LYS A 4 -3.42 49.54 39.92
C LYS A 4 -2.99 48.17 40.47
N THR A 5 -3.60 47.71 41.56
CA THR A 5 -3.35 46.39 42.15
C THR A 5 -3.82 45.27 41.22
N VAL A 6 -4.98 45.42 40.57
CA VAL A 6 -5.47 44.45 39.57
C VAL A 6 -4.49 44.34 38.41
N PHE A 7 -4.01 45.48 37.90
CA PHE A 7 -3.06 45.51 36.79
C PHE A 7 -1.72 44.84 37.14
N LEU A 8 -1.18 45.10 38.33
CA LEU A 8 0.09 44.50 38.78
C LEU A 8 -0.03 42.98 38.97
N VAL A 9 -1.16 42.48 39.46
CA VAL A 9 -1.41 41.04 39.62
C VAL A 9 -1.51 40.35 38.25
N ILE A 10 -2.18 40.96 37.27
CA ILE A 10 -2.25 40.41 35.91
C ILE A 10 -0.86 40.40 35.28
N LEU A 11 -0.08 41.48 35.45
CA LEU A 11 1.28 41.55 34.92
C LEU A 11 2.20 40.49 35.55
N SER A 12 2.11 40.25 36.86
CA SER A 12 2.90 39.22 37.52
C SER A 12 2.53 37.82 37.06
N ILE A 13 1.23 37.55 36.81
CA ILE A 13 0.78 36.27 36.27
C ILE A 13 1.32 36.05 34.85
N LEU A 14 1.28 37.08 34.00
CA LEU A 14 1.82 37.00 32.64
C LEU A 14 3.34 36.74 32.65
N PHE A 15 4.08 37.37 33.57
CA PHE A 15 5.52 37.13 33.73
C PHE A 15 5.83 35.70 34.21
N ILE A 16 5.05 35.16 35.15
CA ILE A 16 5.22 33.78 35.63
C ILE A 16 4.95 32.79 34.49
N ILE A 17 3.90 33.03 33.69
CA ILE A 17 3.56 32.18 32.54
C ILE A 17 4.67 32.23 31.49
N ALA A 18 5.15 33.42 31.12
CA ALA A 18 6.24 33.59 30.15
C ALA A 18 7.54 32.90 30.62
N TYR A 19 7.89 33.05 31.90
CA TYR A 19 9.06 32.39 32.48
C TYR A 19 8.93 30.87 32.47
N SER A 20 7.73 30.35 32.76
CA SER A 20 7.44 28.91 32.71
C SER A 20 7.60 28.33 31.30
N TYR A 21 7.13 29.04 30.28
CA TYR A 21 7.32 28.63 28.88
C TYR A 21 8.80 28.65 28.45
N ALA A 22 9.53 29.70 28.82
CA ALA A 22 10.97 29.80 28.51
C ALA A 22 11.80 28.72 29.22
N TYR A 23 11.47 28.41 30.49
CA TYR A 23 12.12 27.33 31.24
C TYR A 23 11.86 25.96 30.59
N MET A 24 10.60 25.68 30.21
CA MET A 24 10.24 24.45 29.49
C MET A 24 10.99 24.30 28.17
N ASP A 25 11.19 25.38 27.43
CA ASP A 25 11.92 25.36 26.15
C ASP A 25 13.42 25.07 26.34
N SER A 26 14.05 25.67 27.36
CA SER A 26 15.48 25.48 27.65
C SER A 26 15.85 24.07 28.15
N THR A 27 14.88 23.33 28.69
CA THR A 27 15.08 21.96 29.20
C THR A 27 14.90 20.87 28.16
N ARG A 28 14.41 21.21 26.95
CA ARG A 28 14.31 20.24 25.86
C ARG A 28 15.58 20.32 25.03
N GLY A 29 16.22 19.17 24.78
CA GLY A 29 17.29 19.07 23.78
C GLY A 29 16.82 19.64 22.43
N PRO A 30 17.73 19.93 21.49
CA PRO A 30 17.37 20.54 20.22
C PRO A 30 16.20 19.77 19.60
N TYR A 31 15.08 20.47 19.39
CA TYR A 31 13.93 19.89 18.69
C TYR A 31 14.37 19.56 17.27
N ILE A 32 14.76 18.31 17.04
CA ILE A 32 14.80 17.75 15.70
C ILE A 32 13.34 17.62 15.32
N GLY A 33 12.81 18.62 14.60
CA GLY A 33 11.44 18.57 14.10
C GLY A 33 11.21 17.27 13.31
N PRO A 34 9.96 16.80 13.18
CA PRO A 34 9.68 15.61 12.39
C PRO A 34 10.30 15.79 11.01
N LEU A 35 11.17 14.86 10.61
CA LEU A 35 11.70 14.79 9.26
C LEU A 35 10.47 14.75 8.34
N ARG A 36 10.16 15.86 7.66
CA ARG A 36 9.02 15.94 6.75
C ARG A 36 9.39 15.21 5.47
N GLY A 37 9.41 13.87 5.52
CA GLY A 37 9.34 13.05 4.33
C GLY A 37 8.01 13.32 3.62
N SER A 38 8.03 13.43 2.30
CA SER A 38 6.80 13.39 1.51
C SER A 38 6.09 12.07 1.77
N LYS A 39 4.77 12.11 1.98
CA LYS A 39 3.97 10.88 2.05
C LYS A 39 4.16 10.09 0.75
N PRO A 40 4.27 8.74 0.81
CA PRO A 40 4.27 7.91 -0.39
C PRO A 40 3.07 8.22 -1.29
N ASN A 41 3.28 8.17 -2.60
CA ASN A 41 2.22 8.34 -3.60
C ASN A 41 1.45 7.02 -3.76
N THR A 42 0.69 6.65 -2.72
CA THR A 42 -0.14 5.44 -2.77
C THR A 42 -1.33 5.63 -3.70
N GLN A 43 -1.60 4.60 -4.49
CA GLN A 43 -2.65 4.56 -5.49
C GLN A 43 -3.40 3.24 -5.38
N TYR A 44 -4.64 3.27 -5.84
CA TYR A 44 -5.51 2.11 -5.95
C TYR A 44 -6.25 2.18 -7.28
N LYS A 45 -6.41 1.02 -7.90
CA LYS A 45 -7.27 0.79 -9.07
C LYS A 45 -8.03 -0.51 -8.85
N TYR A 46 -9.05 -0.77 -9.66
CA TYR A 46 -9.76 -2.04 -9.60
C TYR A 46 -9.99 -2.59 -10.99
N HIS A 47 -9.97 -3.90 -11.10
CA HIS A 47 -10.39 -4.55 -12.33
C HIS A 47 -11.89 -4.45 -12.47
N ASP A 48 -12.36 -4.01 -13.64
CA ASP A 48 -13.79 -3.92 -14.00
C ASP A 48 -14.12 -4.65 -15.30
N VAL A 49 -13.16 -5.43 -15.79
CA VAL A 49 -13.31 -6.37 -16.90
C VAL A 49 -13.53 -7.78 -16.35
N GLY A 50 -14.41 -8.56 -16.97
CA GLY A 50 -14.73 -9.93 -16.56
C GLY A 50 -15.73 -9.99 -15.39
N ASN A 51 -15.80 -11.16 -14.76
CA ASN A 51 -16.70 -11.48 -13.65
C ASN A 51 -16.03 -11.37 -12.27
N ILE A 52 -14.71 -11.18 -12.19
CA ILE A 52 -14.02 -10.86 -10.93
C ILE A 52 -13.56 -9.42 -10.98
N TRP A 53 -14.11 -8.58 -10.10
CA TRP A 53 -13.65 -7.21 -9.92
C TRP A 53 -12.85 -7.10 -8.63
N LEU A 54 -11.55 -6.82 -8.74
CA LEU A 54 -10.62 -6.81 -7.62
C LEU A 54 -9.93 -5.45 -7.53
N THR A 55 -9.98 -4.81 -6.35
CA THR A 55 -9.15 -3.63 -6.08
C THR A 55 -7.71 -4.05 -5.74
N VAL A 56 -6.75 -3.36 -6.35
CA VAL A 56 -5.30 -3.55 -6.18
C VAL A 56 -4.65 -2.21 -5.87
N THR A 57 -3.47 -2.26 -5.24
CA THR A 57 -2.74 -1.07 -4.82
C THR A 57 -1.25 -1.18 -5.12
N ASN A 58 -0.59 -0.04 -5.33
CA ASN A 58 0.87 0.02 -5.47
C ASN A 58 1.61 -0.03 -4.13
N TYR A 59 1.09 -0.78 -3.15
CA TYR A 59 1.77 -1.06 -1.89
C TYR A 59 1.42 -2.46 -1.34
N GLY A 60 0.94 -3.35 -2.20
CA GLY A 60 0.71 -4.75 -1.85
C GLY A 60 -0.53 -5.02 -0.99
N PHE A 61 -1.48 -4.10 -0.94
CA PHE A 61 -2.84 -4.31 -0.43
C PHE A 61 -3.79 -4.70 -1.55
N PHE A 62 -4.67 -5.66 -1.28
CA PHE A 62 -5.72 -6.16 -2.19
C PHE A 62 -7.08 -6.06 -1.49
N GLY A 63 -8.11 -5.72 -2.25
CA GLY A 63 -9.46 -5.47 -1.72
C GLY A 63 -9.68 -3.99 -1.39
N ASN A 64 -10.67 -3.70 -0.55
CA ASN A 64 -11.04 -2.32 -0.21
C ASN A 64 -11.25 -2.10 1.31
N SER A 65 -11.57 -3.15 2.08
CA SER A 65 -11.91 -3.08 3.52
C SER A 65 -12.93 -1.98 3.90
N GLY A 66 -13.71 -1.48 2.93
CA GLY A 66 -14.66 -0.38 3.10
C GLY A 66 -14.04 1.03 3.10
N THR A 67 -12.79 1.18 2.66
CA THR A 67 -12.00 2.41 2.74
C THR A 67 -12.35 3.41 1.62
N TRP A 68 -12.31 2.97 0.37
CA TRP A 68 -12.46 3.80 -0.82
C TRP A 68 -13.88 3.72 -1.37
N LYS A 69 -14.41 4.90 -1.77
CA LYS A 69 -15.78 5.04 -2.29
C LYS A 69 -15.83 5.87 -3.56
N ILE A 70 -16.61 5.43 -4.56
CA ILE A 70 -17.04 6.20 -5.73
C ILE A 70 -18.52 6.52 -5.58
N TYR A 71 -18.89 7.80 -5.68
CA TYR A 71 -20.29 8.28 -5.62
C TYR A 71 -21.08 7.72 -4.41
N GLY A 72 -20.41 7.59 -3.25
CA GLY A 72 -21.02 7.08 -2.02
C GLY A 72 -21.12 5.55 -1.93
N ARG A 73 -20.69 4.80 -2.95
CA ARG A 73 -20.58 3.34 -2.93
C ARG A 73 -19.14 2.89 -2.78
N ASN A 74 -18.91 1.77 -2.10
CA ASN A 74 -17.57 1.19 -1.99
C ASN A 74 -17.03 0.82 -3.38
N PHE A 75 -15.73 1.01 -3.59
CA PHE A 75 -15.02 0.26 -4.63
C PHE A 75 -15.22 -1.25 -4.40
N PRO A 76 -15.29 -2.06 -5.46
CA PRO A 76 -15.35 -3.51 -5.30
C PRO A 76 -14.08 -3.97 -4.57
N SER A 77 -14.24 -4.77 -3.53
CA SER A 77 -13.10 -5.37 -2.83
C SER A 77 -12.61 -6.58 -3.62
N CYS A 78 -13.39 -7.65 -3.67
CA CYS A 78 -13.28 -8.74 -4.63
C CYS A 78 -14.71 -9.18 -4.95
N GLU A 79 -15.29 -8.55 -5.96
CA GLU A 79 -16.70 -8.70 -6.29
C GLU A 79 -16.89 -9.79 -7.34
N PHE A 80 -17.83 -10.70 -7.08
CA PHE A 80 -18.17 -11.79 -7.99
C PHE A 80 -19.67 -12.13 -7.93
N PRO A 81 -20.39 -12.19 -9.07
CA PRO A 81 -19.99 -11.72 -10.39
C PRO A 81 -19.73 -10.20 -10.39
N GLY A 82 -18.89 -9.72 -11.30
CA GLY A 82 -18.60 -8.30 -11.46
C GLY A 82 -19.87 -7.49 -11.71
N GLY A 83 -20.06 -6.40 -10.96
CA GLY A 83 -21.26 -5.57 -10.96
C GLY A 83 -22.41 -6.07 -10.07
N SER A 84 -22.27 -7.19 -9.36
CA SER A 84 -23.29 -7.74 -8.45
C SER A 84 -23.37 -7.04 -7.08
N HIS A 85 -22.36 -6.27 -6.71
CA HIS A 85 -22.18 -5.69 -5.37
C HIS A 85 -22.03 -6.72 -4.23
N ALA A 86 -21.68 -7.96 -4.56
CA ALA A 86 -21.34 -9.00 -3.58
C ALA A 86 -19.82 -9.16 -3.47
N ASP A 87 -19.25 -8.67 -2.36
CA ASP A 87 -17.82 -8.78 -2.05
C ASP A 87 -17.47 -10.09 -1.33
N TYR A 88 -16.43 -10.78 -1.81
CA TYR A 88 -15.94 -12.05 -1.29
C TYR A 88 -14.54 -11.97 -0.68
N LEU A 89 -13.91 -10.79 -0.72
CA LEU A 89 -12.67 -10.50 0.00
C LEU A 89 -12.90 -9.24 0.84
N PHE A 90 -12.60 -9.30 2.13
CA PHE A 90 -12.55 -8.07 2.93
C PHE A 90 -11.26 -7.30 2.67
N GLN A 91 -10.13 -8.00 2.82
CA GLN A 91 -8.78 -7.51 2.60
C GLN A 91 -7.85 -8.70 2.33
N GLY A 92 -6.89 -8.51 1.44
CA GLY A 92 -5.71 -9.35 1.27
C GLY A 92 -4.46 -8.48 1.23
N ALA A 93 -3.29 -9.08 1.44
CA ALA A 93 -2.02 -8.36 1.34
C ALA A 93 -0.88 -9.29 0.94
N LEU A 94 0.15 -8.73 0.33
CA LEU A 94 1.41 -9.41 0.06
C LEU A 94 2.24 -9.51 1.34
N TRP A 95 2.73 -10.71 1.63
CA TRP A 95 3.67 -10.98 2.71
C TRP A 95 4.87 -11.72 2.11
N ILE A 96 6.07 -11.18 2.30
CA ILE A 96 7.30 -11.82 1.84
C ILE A 96 8.21 -12.00 3.05
N GLY A 97 8.60 -13.24 3.31
CA GLY A 97 9.58 -13.58 4.35
C GLY A 97 10.88 -14.08 3.72
N ALA A 98 12.02 -13.71 4.30
CA ALA A 98 13.32 -14.19 3.89
C ALA A 98 14.28 -14.34 5.08
N ILE A 99 15.29 -15.18 4.91
CA ILE A 99 16.42 -15.27 5.83
C ILE A 99 17.54 -14.41 5.26
N ILE A 100 17.86 -13.31 5.95
CA ILE A 100 18.83 -12.31 5.52
C ILE A 100 20.10 -12.46 6.35
N GLN A 101 21.22 -12.75 5.68
CA GLN A 101 22.56 -12.71 6.25
C GLN A 101 23.16 -11.32 5.99
N PRO A 102 23.51 -10.52 7.02
CA PRO A 102 24.18 -9.25 6.80
C PRO A 102 25.56 -9.48 6.16
N LEU A 103 25.85 -8.78 5.07
CA LEU A 103 27.03 -9.02 4.22
C LEU A 103 28.37 -8.64 4.90
N ASP A 104 28.32 -7.88 5.99
CA ASP A 104 29.46 -7.21 6.61
C ASP A 104 29.55 -7.36 8.14
N THR A 105 28.84 -8.35 8.72
CA THR A 105 28.89 -8.60 10.16
C THR A 105 29.11 -10.08 10.48
N THR A 106 29.61 -10.36 11.68
CA THR A 106 29.63 -11.71 12.25
C THR A 106 28.28 -12.10 12.88
N ALA A 107 27.22 -11.31 12.66
CA ALA A 107 25.91 -11.61 13.19
C ALA A 107 25.32 -12.81 12.46
N ASP A 108 24.54 -13.62 13.18
CA ASP A 108 23.80 -14.72 12.59
C ASP A 108 22.76 -14.21 11.60
N ALA A 109 22.39 -15.05 10.63
CA ALA A 109 21.30 -14.75 9.73
C ALA A 109 20.00 -14.53 10.50
N ASP A 110 19.22 -13.55 10.06
CA ASP A 110 17.96 -13.18 10.70
C ASP A 110 16.78 -13.51 9.78
N THR A 111 15.62 -13.83 10.37
CA THR A 111 14.39 -14.07 9.61
C THR A 111 13.55 -12.80 9.63
N LEU A 112 13.38 -12.19 8.47
CA LEU A 112 12.62 -10.96 8.29
C LEU A 112 11.37 -11.22 7.47
N VAL A 113 10.37 -10.37 7.66
CA VAL A 113 9.12 -10.35 6.88
C VAL A 113 8.84 -8.90 6.50
N SER A 114 8.33 -8.70 5.29
CA SER A 114 7.78 -7.42 4.84
C SER A 114 6.34 -7.61 4.38
N VAL A 115 5.46 -6.72 4.83
CA VAL A 115 4.02 -6.83 4.62
C VAL A 115 3.42 -5.61 3.89
N GLY A 116 2.47 -5.86 2.99
CA GLY A 116 1.71 -4.80 2.31
C GLY A 116 0.69 -4.15 3.24
N ALA A 117 -0.02 -4.99 4.00
CA ALA A 117 -0.83 -4.60 5.15
C ALA A 117 -1.04 -5.79 6.10
N ASP A 118 -0.71 -5.61 7.38
CA ASP A 118 -0.92 -6.62 8.43
C ASP A 118 -2.41 -6.84 8.77
N GLY A 119 -3.22 -5.78 8.61
CA GLY A 119 -4.66 -5.82 8.85
C GLY A 119 -5.06 -5.49 10.30
N TRP A 120 -4.45 -6.12 11.31
CA TRP A 120 -4.82 -5.87 12.71
C TRP A 120 -4.02 -4.72 13.34
N ALA A 121 -2.70 -4.71 13.12
CA ALA A 121 -1.79 -3.71 13.65
C ALA A 121 -1.77 -2.42 12.83
N TRP A 122 -2.41 -2.42 11.65
CA TRP A 122 -2.39 -1.31 10.69
C TRP A 122 -0.98 -0.96 10.18
N ASP A 123 -0.09 -1.94 10.24
CA ASP A 123 1.28 -1.83 9.77
C ASP A 123 1.37 -2.16 8.28
N ASN A 124 2.03 -1.27 7.53
CA ASN A 124 2.34 -1.43 6.12
C ASN A 124 3.85 -1.14 5.94
N GLU A 125 4.55 -2.06 5.31
CA GLU A 125 6.01 -2.01 5.16
C GLU A 125 6.44 -1.84 3.71
N PHE A 126 5.54 -2.13 2.77
CA PHE A 126 5.73 -1.80 1.36
C PHE A 126 5.20 -0.42 1.01
N TRP A 127 5.96 0.33 0.22
CA TRP A 127 5.60 1.67 -0.25
C TRP A 127 6.11 1.92 -1.68
N PRO A 128 5.36 2.65 -2.51
CA PRO A 128 5.88 3.13 -3.79
C PRO A 128 6.94 4.21 -3.55
N THR A 129 7.96 4.26 -4.41
CA THR A 129 8.92 5.36 -4.36
C THR A 129 8.33 6.62 -5.01
N SER A 130 9.12 7.69 -5.13
CA SER A 130 8.73 8.88 -5.88
C SER A 130 8.88 8.72 -7.40
N ALA A 131 9.29 7.56 -7.89
CA ALA A 131 9.43 7.31 -9.33
C ALA A 131 8.06 7.15 -9.99
N ASP A 132 7.87 7.76 -11.16
CA ASP A 132 6.63 7.63 -11.93
C ASP A 132 6.31 6.17 -12.30
N SER A 133 7.35 5.33 -12.45
CA SER A 133 7.22 3.88 -12.71
C SER A 133 6.55 3.09 -11.59
N ASP A 134 6.43 3.68 -10.39
CA ASP A 134 5.85 3.04 -9.21
C ASP A 134 4.37 3.42 -9.04
N THR A 135 3.83 4.25 -9.94
CA THR A 135 2.39 4.49 -10.08
C THR A 135 1.70 3.30 -10.74
N ILE A 136 0.37 3.21 -10.62
CA ILE A 136 -0.42 2.18 -11.30
C ILE A 136 -0.67 2.61 -12.75
N TYR A 137 0.12 2.07 -13.66
CA TYR A 137 -0.04 2.23 -15.10
C TYR A 137 -1.04 1.21 -15.64
N GLU A 138 -1.93 1.64 -16.55
CA GLU A 138 -2.97 0.78 -17.13
C GLU A 138 -2.81 0.68 -18.64
N MET A 139 -2.95 -0.55 -19.16
CA MET A 139 -2.93 -0.84 -20.58
C MET A 139 -4.10 -1.73 -20.96
N SER A 140 -4.49 -1.70 -22.24
CA SER A 140 -5.58 -2.51 -22.77
C SER A 140 -5.34 -2.90 -24.21
N VAL A 141 -5.66 -4.15 -24.57
CA VAL A 141 -5.66 -4.60 -25.96
C VAL A 141 -6.84 -4.04 -26.78
N ARG A 142 -7.82 -3.39 -26.13
CA ARG A 142 -9.04 -2.89 -26.79
C ARG A 142 -8.77 -1.56 -27.51
N PRO A 143 -8.90 -1.48 -28.84
CA PRO A 143 -8.63 -0.23 -29.58
C PRO A 143 -9.55 0.94 -29.21
N SER A 144 -10.72 0.65 -28.62
CA SER A 144 -11.66 1.66 -28.13
C SER A 144 -11.34 2.18 -26.73
N SER A 145 -10.39 1.57 -26.02
CA SER A 145 -9.99 1.99 -24.68
C SER A 145 -9.11 3.25 -24.76
N GLY A 146 -9.29 4.16 -23.79
CA GLY A 146 -8.34 5.28 -23.61
C GLY A 146 -6.95 4.83 -23.16
N TYR A 147 -6.81 3.57 -22.76
CA TYR A 147 -5.58 2.90 -22.35
C TYR A 147 -5.07 1.92 -23.42
N TYR A 148 -5.49 2.06 -24.68
CA TYR A 148 -5.06 1.16 -25.74
C TYR A 148 -3.54 1.20 -25.91
N ASP A 149 -2.90 0.04 -25.78
CA ASP A 149 -1.47 -0.14 -26.03
C ASP A 149 -1.22 -1.47 -26.73
N THR A 150 -0.36 -1.47 -27.74
CA THR A 150 0.02 -2.68 -28.49
C THR A 150 0.87 -3.67 -27.67
N ALA A 151 1.45 -3.23 -26.56
CA ALA A 151 2.18 -4.07 -25.61
C ALA A 151 1.27 -4.70 -24.54
N ALA A 152 -0.01 -4.32 -24.49
CA ALA A 152 -0.97 -4.91 -23.57
C ALA A 152 -1.17 -6.41 -23.83
N VAL A 153 -1.40 -7.18 -22.77
CA VAL A 153 -1.63 -8.62 -22.81
C VAL A 153 -3.11 -8.96 -22.64
N SER A 154 -3.84 -8.15 -21.86
CA SER A 154 -5.24 -8.36 -21.54
C SER A 154 -6.11 -7.14 -21.84
N GLU A 155 -7.40 -7.28 -21.60
CA GLU A 155 -8.36 -6.20 -21.82
C GLU A 155 -8.24 -5.11 -20.75
N GLN A 156 -7.61 -5.42 -19.62
CA GLN A 156 -7.21 -4.47 -18.60
C GLN A 156 -6.00 -4.99 -17.83
N ASP A 157 -4.85 -4.40 -18.12
CA ASP A 157 -3.59 -4.68 -17.44
C ASP A 157 -3.32 -3.58 -16.42
N PHE A 158 -2.80 -3.93 -15.25
CA PHE A 158 -2.17 -2.98 -14.33
C PHE A 158 -0.71 -3.32 -14.11
N PHE A 159 0.16 -2.32 -14.17
CA PHE A 159 1.58 -2.43 -13.85
C PHE A 159 1.90 -1.45 -12.74
N MET A 160 2.57 -1.93 -11.71
CA MET A 160 2.96 -1.10 -10.58
C MET A 160 4.20 -1.66 -9.91
N ALA A 161 4.85 -0.83 -9.10
CA ALA A 161 5.97 -1.28 -8.31
C ALA A 161 6.02 -0.59 -6.95
N TYR A 162 6.60 -1.27 -5.98
CA TYR A 162 6.75 -0.80 -4.61
C TYR A 162 7.89 -1.52 -3.91
N THR A 163 8.42 -0.94 -2.84
CA THR A 163 9.62 -1.42 -2.15
C THR A 163 9.38 -1.58 -0.67
N ASP A 164 10.14 -2.44 -0.01
CA ASP A 164 10.16 -2.53 1.46
C ASP A 164 11.12 -1.52 2.10
N GLU A 165 11.58 -0.51 1.37
CA GLU A 165 12.48 0.48 1.92
C GLU A 165 11.80 1.28 3.04
N PHE A 166 12.57 1.63 4.07
CA PHE A 166 12.04 2.39 5.19
C PHE A 166 11.65 3.81 4.75
N VAL A 167 10.36 4.12 4.84
CA VAL A 167 9.84 5.46 4.55
C VAL A 167 9.55 6.22 5.86
N PRO A 168 10.21 7.37 6.11
CA PRO A 168 9.94 8.20 7.28
C PRO A 168 8.47 8.60 7.39
N ASN A 169 7.87 8.37 8.56
CA ASN A 169 6.46 8.63 8.90
C ASN A 169 5.42 7.77 8.16
N ALA A 170 5.83 6.74 7.43
CA ALA A 170 4.90 5.77 6.82
C ALA A 170 5.22 4.34 7.30
N SER A 171 6.49 3.93 7.29
CA SER A 171 6.89 2.61 7.79
C SER A 171 6.82 2.52 9.32
N PRO A 172 6.46 1.35 9.88
CA PRO A 172 6.56 1.07 11.31
C PRO A 172 7.99 1.29 11.82
N ALA A 173 8.14 1.83 13.02
CA ALA A 173 9.46 2.19 13.55
C ALA A 173 10.41 0.99 13.71
N ALA A 174 9.87 -0.23 13.86
CA ALA A 174 10.63 -1.46 13.97
C ALA A 174 10.93 -2.13 12.62
N HIS A 175 10.39 -1.59 11.51
CA HIS A 175 10.57 -2.16 10.18
C HIS A 175 12.04 -2.20 9.79
N ARG A 176 12.48 -3.37 9.29
CA ARG A 176 13.82 -3.59 8.77
C ARG A 176 13.69 -4.08 7.34
N ALA A 177 14.03 -3.19 6.40
CA ALA A 177 14.02 -3.50 4.98
C ALA A 177 14.95 -4.69 4.68
N MET A 178 14.43 -5.65 3.91
CA MET A 178 15.20 -6.70 3.26
C MET A 178 15.79 -6.21 1.93
N GLY A 179 15.38 -5.03 1.45
CA GLY A 179 15.85 -4.44 0.21
C GLY A 179 15.15 -5.05 -1.00
N LEU A 180 13.84 -5.22 -0.92
CA LEU A 180 12.98 -5.76 -1.97
C LEU A 180 12.32 -4.63 -2.78
N ARG A 181 12.26 -4.83 -4.09
CA ARG A 181 11.39 -4.15 -5.04
C ARG A 181 10.43 -5.18 -5.61
N ILE A 182 9.15 -4.94 -5.43
CA ILE A 182 8.08 -5.73 -6.02
C ILE A 182 7.65 -5.06 -7.30
N GLU A 183 7.69 -5.81 -8.39
CA GLU A 183 7.05 -5.44 -9.64
C GLU A 183 5.80 -6.32 -9.79
N GLN A 184 4.64 -5.69 -9.66
CA GLN A 184 3.34 -6.34 -9.74
C GLN A 184 2.71 -6.06 -11.10
N THR A 185 2.21 -7.11 -11.73
CA THR A 185 1.41 -7.01 -12.95
C THR A 185 0.13 -7.81 -12.80
N ASP A 186 -0.99 -7.15 -13.05
CA ASP A 186 -2.32 -7.73 -12.96
C ASP A 186 -3.00 -7.72 -14.33
N TYR A 187 -3.78 -8.76 -14.64
CA TYR A 187 -4.45 -8.95 -15.93
C TYR A 187 -5.90 -9.38 -15.74
N SER A 188 -6.78 -8.85 -16.57
CA SER A 188 -8.19 -9.25 -16.64
C SER A 188 -8.73 -9.37 -18.07
N TRP A 189 -9.62 -10.34 -18.27
CA TRP A 189 -10.26 -10.65 -19.54
C TRP A 189 -11.77 -10.87 -19.35
N SER A 190 -12.55 -10.63 -20.40
CA SER A 190 -13.99 -10.89 -20.46
C SER A 190 -14.37 -12.12 -21.28
N TYR A 191 -13.39 -12.87 -21.79
CA TYR A 191 -13.68 -14.07 -22.59
C TYR A 191 -14.26 -15.18 -21.72
N THR A 192 -15.19 -15.96 -22.28
CA THR A 192 -15.92 -17.00 -21.52
C THR A 192 -15.06 -18.06 -20.85
N TYR A 193 -13.83 -18.27 -21.30
CA TYR A 193 -12.92 -19.27 -20.73
C TYR A 193 -12.00 -18.72 -19.63
N ASN A 194 -11.97 -17.40 -19.41
CA ASN A 194 -11.12 -16.77 -18.39
C ASN A 194 -11.74 -15.54 -17.71
N HIS A 195 -13.04 -15.30 -17.91
CA HIS A 195 -13.74 -14.16 -17.28
C HIS A 195 -13.89 -14.29 -15.76
N ASP A 196 -13.74 -15.49 -15.20
CA ASP A 196 -13.83 -15.75 -13.76
C ASP A 196 -12.44 -15.74 -13.10
N MET A 197 -11.47 -15.03 -13.70
CA MET A 197 -10.10 -14.98 -13.20
C MET A 197 -9.52 -13.57 -13.34
N CYS A 198 -8.79 -13.15 -12.30
CA CYS A 198 -7.84 -12.05 -12.35
C CYS A 198 -6.45 -12.63 -12.06
N SER A 199 -5.47 -12.39 -12.94
CA SER A 199 -4.13 -12.95 -12.78
C SER A 199 -3.18 -11.88 -12.25
N SER A 200 -2.47 -12.16 -11.16
CA SER A 200 -1.44 -11.27 -10.59
C SER A 200 -0.07 -11.94 -10.64
N THR A 201 0.97 -11.20 -10.99
CA THR A 201 2.36 -11.66 -11.03
C THR A 201 3.25 -10.69 -10.29
N ASN A 202 4.00 -11.18 -9.29
CA ASN A 202 4.81 -10.35 -8.38
C ASN A 202 6.28 -10.77 -8.41
N ALA A 203 7.13 -10.03 -9.13
CA ALA A 203 8.56 -10.26 -9.09
C ALA A 203 9.19 -9.53 -7.89
N ALA A 204 9.88 -10.25 -7.01
CA ALA A 204 10.63 -9.67 -5.89
C ALA A 204 12.11 -9.54 -6.26
N LEU A 205 12.47 -8.35 -6.72
CA LEU A 205 13.82 -8.02 -7.13
C LEU A 205 14.55 -7.40 -5.94
N PRO A 206 15.77 -7.81 -5.59
CA PRO A 206 16.50 -7.03 -4.62
C PRO A 206 16.85 -5.69 -5.25
N THR A 207 16.79 -4.62 -4.45
CA THR A 207 17.21 -3.28 -4.83
C THR A 207 18.72 -3.22 -5.13
N SER A 208 19.46 -4.27 -4.77
CA SER A 208 20.83 -4.55 -5.22
C SER A 208 20.97 -5.99 -5.77
N THR A 209 21.28 -6.10 -7.07
CA THR A 209 21.69 -7.29 -7.86
C THR A 209 21.53 -8.71 -7.23
N CYS A 210 20.35 -9.35 -7.36
CA CYS A 210 20.11 -10.83 -7.31
C CYS A 210 18.61 -11.27 -7.37
N TYR A 211 18.08 -11.58 -8.56
CA TYR A 211 16.64 -11.82 -8.85
C TYR A 211 15.97 -13.03 -8.16
N THR A 212 14.73 -12.88 -7.65
CA THR A 212 13.77 -13.99 -7.40
C THR A 212 12.34 -13.63 -7.87
N LYS A 213 11.70 -14.47 -8.69
CA LYS A 213 10.34 -14.22 -9.23
C LYS A 213 9.29 -15.07 -8.51
N TYR A 214 8.19 -14.47 -8.03
CA TYR A 214 7.05 -15.19 -7.46
C TYR A 214 5.80 -14.96 -8.32
N ASN A 215 4.95 -15.97 -8.49
CA ASN A 215 3.65 -15.84 -9.15
C ASN A 215 2.57 -16.03 -8.08
N ILE A 216 1.70 -15.04 -7.86
CA ILE A 216 0.53 -15.18 -6.97
C ILE A 216 -0.71 -15.24 -7.85
N CYS A 217 -1.10 -16.46 -8.23
CA CYS A 217 -2.35 -16.68 -8.95
C CYS A 217 -3.51 -16.71 -7.93
N HIS A 218 -4.34 -15.67 -7.88
CA HIS A 218 -5.59 -15.70 -7.11
C HIS A 218 -6.65 -16.53 -7.86
N LEU A 219 -6.61 -17.85 -7.68
CA LEU A 219 -7.60 -18.78 -8.20
C LEU A 219 -8.82 -18.84 -7.25
N CYS A 220 -9.91 -18.16 -7.59
CA CYS A 220 -11.24 -18.52 -7.09
C CYS A 220 -11.86 -19.55 -8.04
N ASN A 221 -11.34 -20.77 -8.06
CA ASN A 221 -11.87 -21.84 -8.90
C ASN A 221 -13.07 -22.50 -8.19
N HIS A 222 -14.30 -22.19 -8.60
CA HIS A 222 -15.43 -23.09 -8.35
C HIS A 222 -15.48 -24.12 -9.48
N THR A 223 -15.26 -25.38 -9.11
CA THR A 223 -15.54 -26.55 -9.97
C THR A 223 -16.91 -26.42 -10.63
N PRO A 224 -17.03 -26.62 -11.96
CA PRO A 224 -18.34 -26.72 -12.57
C PRO A 224 -19.03 -27.96 -12.01
N LEU A 225 -20.17 -27.77 -11.34
CA LEU A 225 -21.12 -28.85 -11.13
C LEU A 225 -21.53 -29.32 -12.53
N LEU A 226 -21.04 -30.50 -12.91
CA LEU A 226 -21.56 -31.27 -14.03
C LEU A 226 -23.07 -31.45 -13.81
N SER A 227 -23.88 -30.70 -14.54
CA SER A 227 -25.26 -31.05 -14.81
C SER A 227 -25.33 -31.87 -16.11
N ASP A 228 -26.03 -32.99 -16.01
CA ASP A 228 -26.66 -33.79 -17.08
C ASP A 228 -25.82 -34.90 -17.72
N VAL A 229 -25.86 -36.12 -17.17
CA VAL A 229 -26.78 -37.25 -17.53
C VAL A 229 -26.78 -38.28 -16.39
#